data_AF-A0AAW5ED22-F1
#
_entry.id   AF-A0AAW5ED22-F1
#
_cell.length_a   1.000
_cell.length_b   1.000
_cell.length_c   1.000
_cell.angle_alpha   90.00
_cell.angle_beta   90.00
_cell.angle_gamma   90.00
#
_symmetry.space_group_name_H-M   'P 1'
#
loop_
_entity.id
_entity.type
_entity.pdbx_description
1 polymer ?
#
loop_
_entity_poly.entity_id
_entity_poly.type
_entity_poly.pdbx_seq_one_letter_code
_entity_poly.pdbx_strand_id
1 'polypeptide(L)' 'MSLNDLIINGDFETGSLSPWIVFNAIPTISFSHSGIYSALLPGGDLNSFIAQFVPATPGQSFGIIVSLAKIGTSLHHL' A
#
# COMPACT_ATOMS: atom_id res chain seq x y z
N MET A 1 0.97 7.44 22.58
CA MET A 1 0.28 8.24 21.55
C MET A 1 -0.33 7.27 20.56
N SER A 2 -1.64 7.35 20.32
CA SER A 2 -2.29 6.64 19.23
C SER A 2 -2.20 7.53 17.99
N LEU A 3 -1.70 7.01 16.87
CA LEU A 3 -1.92 7.65 15.58
C LEU A 3 -3.42 7.56 15.28
N ASN A 4 -4.05 8.67 14.88
CA ASN A 4 -5.41 8.62 14.33
C ASN A 4 -5.27 8.33 12.85
N ASP A 5 -5.36 7.06 12.48
CA ASP A 5 -5.19 6.66 11.09
C ASP A 5 -6.42 7.09 10.28
N LEU A 6 -6.19 7.93 9.28
CA LEU A 6 -7.24 8.40 8.38
C LEU A 6 -7.40 7.48 7.18
N ILE A 7 -6.42 6.61 6.95
CA ILE A 7 -6.42 5.66 5.86
C ILE A 7 -7.16 4.40 6.31
N ILE A 8 -8.21 4.05 5.56
CA ILE A 8 -8.95 2.81 5.79
C ILE A 8 -8.22 1.68 5.06
N ASN A 9 -8.00 0.55 5.75
CA ASN A 9 -7.31 -0.62 5.21
C ASN A 9 -5.88 -0.26 4.72
N GLY A 10 -5.15 0.53 5.51
CA GLY A 10 -3.77 0.92 5.24
C GLY A 10 -2.73 -0.16 5.53
N ASP A 11 -3.11 -1.16 6.32
CA ASP A 11 -2.34 -2.36 6.62
C ASP A 11 -2.58 -3.49 5.59
N PHE A 12 -3.62 -3.38 4.77
CA PHE A 12 -4.03 -4.35 3.73
C PHE A 12 -4.55 -5.70 4.24
N GLU A 13 -4.77 -5.85 5.55
CA GLU A 13 -5.04 -7.14 6.19
C GLU A 13 -6.46 -7.70 5.95
N THR A 14 -7.29 -6.99 5.18
CA THR A 14 -8.61 -7.46 4.76
C THR A 14 -8.54 -8.49 3.61
N GLY A 15 -7.36 -8.74 3.04
CA GLY A 15 -7.18 -9.60 1.87
C GLY A 15 -7.70 -9.00 0.56
N SER A 16 -8.10 -7.73 0.59
CA SER A 16 -8.60 -6.96 -0.55
C SER A 16 -8.03 -5.54 -0.51
N LEU A 17 -7.99 -4.89 -1.68
CA LEU A 17 -7.63 -3.47 -1.76
C LEU A 17 -8.83 -2.53 -1.58
N SER A 18 -10.05 -3.02 -1.38
CA SER A 18 -11.17 -2.13 -1.02
C SER A 18 -10.89 -1.46 0.34
N PRO A 19 -11.08 -0.14 0.52
CA PRO A 19 -11.76 0.83 -0.35
C PRO A 19 -10.81 1.72 -1.19
N TRP A 20 -9.58 1.29 -1.44
CA TRP A 20 -8.65 2.04 -2.28
C TRP A 20 -9.17 2.19 -3.71
N ILE A 21 -8.89 3.33 -4.33
CA ILE A 21 -8.92 3.47 -5.79
C ILE A 21 -7.70 2.76 -6.33
N VAL A 22 -7.91 1.81 -7.23
CA VAL A 22 -6.87 0.88 -7.70
C VAL A 22 -6.67 1.03 -9.20
N PHE A 23 -5.40 1.16 -9.62
CA PHE A 23 -5.01 1.02 -11.01
C PHE A 23 -3.79 0.11 -11.12
N ASN A 24 -3.96 -1.03 -11.81
CA ASN A 24 -2.91 -2.03 -12.01
C ASN A 24 -2.20 -2.42 -10.69
N ALA A 25 -2.95 -2.74 -9.64
CA ALA A 25 -2.42 -3.19 -8.36
C ALA A 25 -3.27 -4.32 -7.79
N ILE A 26 -2.64 -5.23 -7.05
CA ILE A 26 -3.29 -6.42 -6.49
C ILE A 26 -2.86 -6.65 -5.04
N PRO A 27 -3.72 -7.23 -4.18
CA PRO A 27 -3.27 -7.69 -2.88
C PRO A 27 -2.30 -8.87 -3.07
N THR A 28 -1.28 -8.94 -2.23
CA THR A 28 -0.30 -10.04 -2.23
C THR A 28 0.06 -10.44 -0.81
N ILE A 29 0.52 -11.67 -0.64
CA ILE A 29 1.12 -12.17 0.62
C ILE A 29 2.66 -12.12 0.61
N SER A 30 3.24 -11.58 -0.47
CA SER A 30 4.70 -11.47 -0.63
C SER A 30 5.19 -10.11 -0.19
N PHE A 31 6.37 -10.05 0.44
CA PHE A 31 7.04 -8.81 0.84
C PHE A 31 6.22 -7.93 1.81
N SER A 32 5.31 -8.55 2.58
CA SER A 32 4.49 -7.87 3.57
C SER A 32 5.35 -7.38 4.74
N HIS A 33 5.17 -6.12 5.13
CA HIS A 33 5.95 -5.49 6.20
C HIS A 33 5.40 -5.85 7.60
N SER A 34 4.08 -5.89 7.72
CA SER A 34 3.34 -6.24 8.93
C SER A 34 2.18 -7.12 8.52
N GLY A 35 1.89 -8.18 9.28
CA GLY A 35 0.79 -9.08 8.96
C GLY A 35 1.05 -9.98 7.75
N ILE A 36 -0.02 -10.30 7.04
CA ILE A 36 -0.03 -11.27 5.94
C ILE A 36 -0.01 -10.56 4.59
N TYR A 37 -0.75 -9.47 4.43
CA TYR A 37 -1.03 -8.87 3.13
C TYR A 37 -0.25 -7.56 2.91
N SER A 38 -0.08 -7.22 1.64
CA SER A 38 0.40 -5.92 1.18
C SER A 38 -0.17 -5.60 -0.20
N ALA A 39 -0.03 -4.35 -0.66
CA ALA A 39 -0.37 -3.96 -2.02
C ALA A 39 0.84 -4.15 -2.95
N LEU A 40 0.70 -5.01 -3.96
CA LEU A 40 1.68 -5.13 -5.03
C LEU A 40 1.37 -4.12 -6.15
N LEU A 41 2.34 -3.25 -6.41
CA LEU A 41 2.34 -2.32 -7.54
C LEU A 41 3.30 -2.85 -8.63
N PRO A 42 2.87 -3.73 -9.56
CA PRO A 42 3.75 -4.38 -10.53
C PRO A 42 4.45 -3.40 -11.48
N GLY A 43 3.81 -2.26 -11.78
CA GLY A 43 4.32 -1.31 -12.78
C GLY A 43 4.52 -1.96 -14.15
N GLY A 44 5.60 -1.60 -14.85
CA GLY A 44 5.95 -2.11 -16.17
C GLY A 44 5.49 -1.17 -17.28
N ASP A 45 4.85 -1.71 -18.32
CA ASP A 45 4.34 -0.94 -19.47
C ASP A 45 3.16 -0.02 -19.11
N LEU A 46 2.47 -0.32 -18.00
CA LEU A 46 1.39 0.49 -17.47
C LEU A 46 1.78 1.06 -16.09
N ASN A 47 1.31 2.27 -15.81
CA ASN A 47 1.37 2.83 -14.46
C ASN A 47 0.69 1.90 -13.45
N SER A 48 1.10 2.01 -12.19
CA SER A 48 0.47 1.28 -11.08
C SER A 48 0.35 2.22 -9.89
N PHE A 49 -0.85 2.33 -9.32
CA PHE A 49 -1.08 3.14 -8.13
C PHE A 49 -2.28 2.67 -7.31
N ILE A 50 -2.26 3.04 -6.04
CA ILE A 50 -3.42 3.06 -5.15
C ILE A 50 -3.62 4.49 -4.63
N ALA A 51 -4.87 4.88 -4.40
CA ALA A 51 -5.19 6.20 -3.87
C ALA A 51 -6.40 6.15 -2.93
N GLN A 52 -6.41 7.02 -1.92
CA GLN A 52 -7.56 7.24 -1.04
C GLN A 52 -7.64 8.74 -0.71
N PHE A 53 -8.85 9.28 -0.70
CA PHE A 53 -9.09 10.65 -0.25
C PHE A 53 -9.34 10.63 1.24
N VAL A 54 -8.63 11.49 1.98
CA VAL A 54 -8.83 11.68 3.41
C VAL A 54 -9.43 13.06 3.69
N PRO A 55 -10.39 13.20 4.63
CA PRO A 55 -10.90 14.50 5.02
C PRO A 55 -9.81 15.38 5.61
N ALA A 56 -9.76 16.64 5.18
CA ALA A 56 -8.81 17.62 5.69
C ALA A 56 -9.48 18.99 5.87
N THR A 57 -9.10 19.70 6.93
CA THR A 57 -9.53 21.07 7.23
C THR A 57 -8.38 22.03 6.97
N PRO A 58 -8.63 23.26 6.47
CA PRO A 58 -7.58 24.26 6.32
C PRO A 58 -6.78 24.47 7.61
N GLY A 59 -5.44 24.48 7.50
CA GLY A 59 -4.52 24.65 8.63
C GLY A 59 -4.18 23.38 9.40
N GLN A 60 -4.75 22.22 9.05
CA GLN A 60 -4.30 20.93 9.61
C GLN A 60 -3.00 20.45 8.96
N SER A 61 -2.14 19.83 9.77
CA SER A 61 -0.95 19.11 9.34
C SER A 61 -1.14 17.62 9.50
N PHE A 62 -0.65 16.84 8.54
CA PHE A 62 -0.73 15.39 8.53
C PHE A 62 0.67 14.77 8.43
N GLY A 63 0.81 13.56 8.96
CA GLY A 63 1.99 12.71 8.77
C GLY A 63 1.61 11.47 7.98
N ILE A 64 2.45 11.07 7.05
CA ILE A 64 2.34 9.80 6.34
C ILE A 64 3.53 8.93 6.71
N ILE A 65 3.25 7.68 7.09
CA ILE A 65 4.26 6.65 7.33
C ILE A 65 3.91 5.51 6.38
N VAL A 66 4.87 5.12 5.54
CA VAL A 66 4.70 4.06 4.57
C VAL A 66 5.92 3.15 4.57
N SER A 67 5.68 1.84 4.50
CA SER A 67 6.72 0.83 4.31
C SER A 67 6.67 0.34 2.88
N LEU A 68 7.82 0.39 2.19
CA LEU A 68 7.94 0.04 0.78
C LEU A 68 8.99 -1.05 0.60
N ALA A 69 8.67 -2.07 -0.19
CA ALA A 69 9.59 -3.12 -0.62
C ALA A 69 9.66 -3.14 -2.14
N LYS A 70 10.82 -3.54 -2.68
CA LYS A 70 10.99 -3.84 -4.10
C LYS A 70 10.85 -5.35 -4.30
N ILE A 71 10.22 -5.78 -5.39
CA ILE A 71 10.30 -7.18 -5.83
C ILE A 71 11.78 -7.50 -6.04
N GLY A 72 12.33 -8.39 -5.21
CA GLY A 72 13.72 -8.81 -5.32
C GLY A 72 13.99 -9.54 -6.63
N THR A 73 15.16 -9.33 -7.21
CA THR A 73 15.68 -10.22 -8.26
C THR A 73 16.09 -11.52 -7.58
N SER A 74 15.32 -12.59 -7.73
CA SER A 74 15.87 -13.92 -7.49
C SER A 74 16.84 -14.22 -8.64
N LEU A 75 18.12 -13.91 -8.43
CA LEU A 75 19.19 -14.51 -9.24
C LEU A 75 19.29 -15.97 -8.81
N HIS A 76 18.47 -16.83 -9.41
CA HIS A 76 18.76 -18.26 -9.42
C HIS A 76 19.94 -18.48 -10.36
N HIS A 77 21.17 -18.34 -9.83
CA HIS A 77 22.34 -18.93 -10.45
C HIS A 77 22.16 -20.46 -10.40
N LEU A 78 21.97 -21.06 -11.58
CA LEU A 78 22.32 -22.44 -11.88
C LEU A 78 23.43 -22.40 -12.93
#